data_AF-A0A5M8RL86-F1
#
_entry.id   AF-A0A5M8RL86-F1
#
_cell.length_a   1.000
_cell.length_b   1.000
_cell.length_c   1.000
_cell.angle_alpha   90.00
_cell.angle_beta   90.00
_cell.angle_gamma   90.00
#
_symmetry.space_group_name_H-M   'P 1'
#
loop_
_entity.id
_entity.type
_entity.pdbx_description
1 polymer ?
#
loop_
_entity_poly.entity_id
_entity_poly.type
_entity_poly.pdbx_seq_one_letter_code
_entity_poly.pdbx_strand_id
1 'polypeptide(L)'
;MKFIKKSIAIFLSFVLTFTFILHNESKAEGLNNKDYQIITNNEEKLVITAEKGGVKGLMTLDKENMEISLETDEISQETGEKGKEYKVNIENATDEKIEATFTDTETNEKYEINSDEITASFVWFIPIGIAIGEALLAHLISIGLAVTISGVTYIAYSEFKKRKRTYSHYMAVRKSKGLFIGNGLKRSAAVARLKRGDDTWSTTKNNAKSIAKSASPIKKIVGPEIDKKGKGKHYHYHPISRYKHGKGVRMKAHAFYGAAR
;
A
#
# COMPACT_ATOMS: atom_id res chain seq x y z
N MET A 1 -27.48 23.39 -5.09
CA MET A 1 -27.12 21.95 -5.16
C MET A 1 -26.46 21.64 -6.51
N LYS A 2 -25.13 21.68 -6.60
CA LYS A 2 -24.37 21.37 -7.84
C LYS A 2 -22.98 20.80 -7.50
N PHE A 3 -22.88 19.69 -6.74
CA PHE A 3 -21.59 19.04 -6.47
C PHE A 3 -21.65 17.52 -6.23
N ILE A 4 -22.53 16.76 -6.93
CA ILE A 4 -22.58 15.29 -6.80
C ILE A 4 -22.59 14.59 -8.18
N LYS A 5 -21.76 15.04 -9.13
CA LYS A 5 -21.71 14.40 -10.47
C LYS A 5 -20.33 13.94 -10.93
N LYS A 6 -19.26 14.16 -10.16
CA LYS A 6 -17.90 13.78 -10.58
C LYS A 6 -17.38 12.47 -9.99
N SER A 7 -17.91 11.99 -8.87
CA SER A 7 -17.45 10.75 -8.25
C SER A 7 -18.06 9.48 -8.86
N ILE A 8 -19.24 9.58 -9.50
CA ILE A 8 -19.93 8.42 -10.10
C ILE A 8 -19.34 8.06 -11.48
N ALA A 9 -18.79 9.05 -12.20
CA ALA A 9 -18.29 8.83 -13.57
C ALA A 9 -16.95 8.06 -13.62
N ILE A 10 -16.18 8.04 -12.54
CA ILE A 10 -14.93 7.26 -12.46
C ILE A 10 -15.22 5.78 -12.18
N PHE A 11 -16.24 5.49 -11.35
CA PHE A 11 -16.64 4.12 -11.02
C PHE A 11 -17.34 3.40 -12.19
N LEU A 12 -18.15 4.11 -12.99
CA LEU A 12 -18.82 3.51 -14.17
C LEU A 12 -17.84 3.08 -15.28
N SER A 13 -16.63 3.66 -15.32
CA SER A 13 -15.59 3.30 -16.30
C SER A 13 -14.88 1.98 -15.97
N PHE A 14 -14.96 1.50 -14.73
CA PHE A 14 -14.27 0.25 -14.32
C PHE A 14 -15.13 -0.99 -14.57
N VAL A 15 -16.46 -0.90 -14.48
CA VAL A 15 -17.39 -1.98 -14.84
C VAL A 15 -17.21 -2.44 -16.30
N LEU A 16 -16.88 -1.53 -17.22
CA LEU A 16 -16.56 -1.85 -18.61
C LEU A 16 -15.23 -2.62 -18.80
N THR A 17 -14.36 -2.68 -17.78
CA THR A 17 -13.13 -3.47 -17.85
C THR A 17 -13.35 -4.95 -17.56
N PHE A 18 -14.46 -5.31 -16.90
CA PHE A 18 -14.80 -6.70 -16.62
C PHE A 18 -15.05 -7.51 -17.91
N THR A 19 -15.61 -6.88 -18.94
CA THR A 19 -15.81 -7.51 -20.26
C THR A 19 -14.53 -7.58 -21.10
N PHE A 20 -13.59 -6.64 -20.94
CA PHE A 20 -12.35 -6.63 -21.73
C PHE A 20 -11.24 -7.55 -21.19
N ILE A 21 -11.19 -7.78 -19.88
CA ILE A 21 -10.21 -8.71 -19.28
C ILE A 21 -10.52 -10.18 -19.66
N LEU A 22 -11.75 -10.49 -20.09
CA LEU A 22 -12.13 -11.80 -20.62
C LEU A 22 -11.42 -12.17 -21.94
N HIS A 23 -10.74 -11.25 -22.63
CA HIS A 23 -10.21 -11.51 -23.98
C HIS A 23 -8.72 -11.21 -24.22
N ASN A 24 -7.97 -10.74 -23.23
CA ASN A 24 -6.53 -10.48 -23.42
C ASN A 24 -5.70 -11.10 -22.30
N GLU A 25 -5.13 -12.28 -22.58
CA GLU A 25 -3.93 -12.75 -21.89
C GLU A 25 -2.76 -11.84 -22.27
N SER A 26 -2.61 -10.69 -21.61
CA SER A 26 -1.36 -9.94 -21.69
C SER A 26 -0.32 -10.64 -20.82
N LYS A 27 0.72 -11.19 -21.45
CA LYS A 27 1.91 -11.76 -20.81
C LYS A 27 2.63 -10.70 -19.97
N ALA A 28 2.23 -10.55 -18.71
CA ALA A 28 3.11 -10.04 -17.68
C ALA A 28 3.92 -11.25 -17.15
N GLU A 29 5.26 -11.13 -17.13
CA GLU A 29 6.14 -12.12 -16.50
C GLU A 29 5.84 -12.18 -14.99
N GLY A 30 4.88 -13.03 -14.61
CA GLY A 30 4.44 -13.25 -13.25
C GLY A 30 5.12 -14.49 -12.66
N LEU A 31 5.58 -14.35 -11.41
CA LEU A 31 5.84 -15.47 -10.52
C LEU A 31 4.52 -16.24 -10.30
N ASN A 32 4.24 -17.23 -11.15
CA ASN A 32 3.02 -18.01 -11.11
C ASN A 32 3.01 -18.97 -9.90
N ASN A 33 2.13 -18.70 -8.94
CA ASN A 33 1.55 -19.74 -8.09
C ASN A 33 0.17 -20.09 -8.67
N LYS A 34 -0.26 -21.36 -8.64
CA LYS A 34 -1.49 -21.83 -9.32
C LYS A 34 -2.77 -21.12 -8.84
N ASP A 35 -2.72 -20.47 -7.68
CA ASP A 35 -3.88 -19.91 -7.00
C ASP A 35 -4.11 -18.40 -7.25
N TYR A 36 -3.10 -17.68 -7.77
CA TYR A 36 -3.15 -16.21 -7.94
C TYR A 36 -2.42 -15.75 -9.18
N GLN A 37 -2.93 -14.72 -9.85
CA GLN A 37 -2.32 -14.15 -11.06
C GLN A 37 -2.27 -12.62 -11.00
N ILE A 38 -1.15 -12.04 -11.48
CA ILE A 38 -1.03 -10.59 -11.69
C ILE A 38 -1.54 -10.28 -13.10
N ILE A 39 -2.68 -9.60 -13.19
CA ILE A 39 -3.31 -9.24 -14.47
C ILE A 39 -2.73 -7.93 -15.02
N THR A 40 -2.45 -6.98 -14.15
CA THR A 40 -1.89 -5.68 -14.56
C THR A 40 -0.95 -5.17 -13.48
N ASN A 41 0.21 -4.68 -13.89
CA ASN A 41 1.13 -3.99 -13.01
C ASN A 41 1.80 -2.83 -13.76
N ASN A 42 1.17 -1.66 -13.74
CA ASN A 42 1.67 -0.45 -14.42
C ASN A 42 1.90 0.70 -13.43
N GLU A 43 2.09 1.93 -13.92
CA GLU A 43 2.34 3.10 -13.07
C GLU A 43 1.12 3.54 -12.24
N GLU A 44 -0.09 3.23 -12.71
CA GLU A 44 -1.36 3.69 -12.16
C GLU A 44 -1.96 2.68 -11.19
N LYS A 45 -1.92 1.39 -11.53
CA LYS A 45 -2.58 0.33 -10.76
C LYS A 45 -1.84 -1.00 -10.77
N LEU A 46 -2.16 -1.81 -9.77
CA LEU A 46 -1.84 -3.23 -9.68
C LEU A 46 -3.15 -3.99 -9.54
N VAL A 47 -3.36 -4.99 -10.39
CA VAL A 47 -4.55 -5.85 -10.38
C VAL A 47 -4.10 -7.29 -10.23
N ILE A 48 -4.60 -7.96 -9.19
CA ILE A 48 -4.38 -9.38 -8.94
C ILE A 48 -5.71 -10.11 -8.91
N THR A 49 -5.73 -11.37 -9.34
CA THR A 49 -6.94 -12.19 -9.39
C THR A 49 -6.71 -13.57 -8.81
N ALA A 50 -7.79 -14.15 -8.29
CA ALA A 50 -7.88 -15.53 -7.81
C ALA A 50 -9.27 -16.08 -8.10
N GLU A 51 -9.38 -17.39 -8.15
CA GLU A 51 -10.65 -18.10 -8.30
C GLU A 51 -10.80 -19.11 -7.17
N LYS A 52 -11.97 -19.15 -6.53
CA LYS A 52 -12.30 -20.10 -5.47
C LYS A 52 -13.78 -20.45 -5.56
N GLY A 53 -14.09 -21.75 -5.56
CA GLY A 53 -15.47 -22.23 -5.60
C GLY A 53 -16.28 -21.77 -6.83
N GLY A 54 -15.61 -21.58 -7.97
CA GLY A 54 -16.22 -21.09 -9.21
C GLY A 54 -16.52 -19.59 -9.24
N VAL A 55 -16.07 -18.84 -8.21
CA VAL A 55 -16.12 -17.38 -8.16
C VAL A 55 -14.73 -16.82 -8.37
N LYS A 56 -14.62 -15.84 -9.26
CA LYS A 56 -13.42 -15.07 -9.55
C LYS A 56 -13.47 -13.73 -8.83
N GLY A 57 -12.38 -13.39 -8.15
CA GLY A 57 -12.17 -12.06 -7.54
C GLY A 57 -11.02 -11.32 -8.20
N LEU A 58 -11.14 -10.00 -8.28
CA LEU A 58 -10.13 -9.07 -8.74
C LEU A 58 -9.90 -8.01 -7.66
N MET A 59 -8.69 -7.96 -7.13
CA MET A 59 -8.29 -6.90 -6.21
C MET A 59 -7.44 -5.87 -6.96
N THR A 60 -7.85 -4.61 -6.85
CA THR A 60 -7.14 -3.48 -7.45
C THR A 60 -6.53 -2.62 -6.36
N LEU A 61 -5.22 -2.36 -6.47
CA LEU A 61 -4.53 -1.29 -5.76
C LEU A 61 -4.36 -0.12 -6.73
N ASP A 62 -5.07 0.97 -6.48
CA ASP A 62 -4.80 2.26 -7.10
C ASP A 62 -3.53 2.82 -6.49
N LYS A 63 -2.47 2.91 -7.31
CA LYS A 63 -1.18 3.37 -6.84
C LYS A 63 -1.19 4.88 -6.64
N GLU A 64 -2.04 5.66 -7.30
CA GLU A 64 -2.08 7.11 -7.15
C GLU A 64 -2.50 7.52 -5.74
N ASN A 65 -3.69 7.08 -5.32
CA ASN A 65 -4.30 7.42 -4.04
C ASN A 65 -4.04 6.37 -2.93
N MET A 66 -3.44 5.23 -3.28
CA MET A 66 -3.13 4.11 -2.39
C MET A 66 -4.38 3.40 -1.83
N GLU A 67 -5.50 3.47 -2.54
CA GLU A 67 -6.76 2.79 -2.20
C GLU A 67 -6.80 1.37 -2.77
N ILE A 68 -7.49 0.47 -2.06
CA ILE A 68 -7.69 -0.93 -2.46
C ILE A 68 -9.19 -1.21 -2.60
N SER A 69 -9.57 -1.86 -3.70
CA SER A 69 -10.93 -2.34 -3.96
C SER A 69 -10.94 -3.81 -4.34
N LEU A 70 -12.09 -4.46 -4.17
CA LEU A 70 -12.33 -5.84 -4.56
C LEU A 70 -13.60 -5.93 -5.39
N GLU A 71 -13.51 -6.56 -6.55
CA GLU A 71 -14.63 -6.93 -7.40
C GLU A 71 -14.70 -8.46 -7.50
N THR A 72 -15.90 -9.02 -7.56
CA THR A 72 -16.12 -10.46 -7.70
C THR A 72 -17.25 -10.75 -8.68
N ASP A 73 -17.26 -11.93 -9.31
CA ASP A 73 -18.39 -12.38 -10.14
C ASP A 73 -19.46 -13.16 -9.35
N GLU A 74 -19.52 -12.98 -8.03
CA GLU A 74 -20.61 -13.47 -7.19
C GLU A 74 -21.95 -12.93 -7.68
N ILE A 75 -23.00 -13.73 -7.53
CA ILE A 75 -24.36 -13.30 -7.85
C ILE A 75 -24.82 -12.33 -6.76
N SER A 76 -25.23 -11.13 -7.14
CA SER A 76 -25.87 -10.18 -6.24
C SER A 76 -27.24 -10.72 -5.80
N GLN A 77 -27.50 -10.70 -4.49
CA GLN A 77 -28.79 -11.11 -3.95
C GLN A 77 -29.90 -10.07 -4.22
N GLU A 78 -29.53 -8.81 -4.49
CA GLU A 78 -30.49 -7.74 -4.78
C GLU A 78 -30.89 -7.71 -6.26
N THR A 79 -29.93 -7.86 -7.17
CA THR A 79 -30.17 -7.73 -8.62
C THR A 79 -30.32 -9.08 -9.33
N GLY A 80 -29.78 -10.16 -8.76
CA GLY A 80 -29.67 -11.47 -9.41
C GLY A 80 -28.63 -11.52 -10.54
N GLU A 81 -27.89 -10.44 -10.78
CA GLU A 81 -26.83 -10.38 -11.78
C GLU A 81 -25.47 -10.78 -11.18
N LYS A 82 -24.53 -11.21 -12.04
CA LYS A 82 -23.14 -11.44 -11.61
C LYS A 82 -22.43 -10.10 -11.43
N GLY A 83 -21.74 -9.96 -10.32
CA GLY A 83 -20.96 -8.76 -9.99
C GLY A 83 -21.26 -8.31 -8.57
N LYS A 84 -20.24 -8.30 -7.73
CA LYS A 84 -20.25 -7.59 -6.44
C LYS A 84 -19.00 -6.75 -6.30
N GLU A 85 -19.18 -5.55 -5.76
CA GLU A 85 -18.10 -4.63 -5.42
C GLU A 85 -18.02 -4.46 -3.91
N TYR A 86 -16.79 -4.51 -3.41
CA TYR A 86 -16.47 -4.32 -2.01
C TYR A 86 -15.46 -3.18 -1.85
N LYS A 87 -15.82 -2.20 -1.02
CA LYS A 87 -14.86 -1.23 -0.51
C LYS A 87 -14.03 -1.88 0.58
N VAL A 88 -12.70 -1.86 0.44
CA VAL A 88 -11.78 -2.48 1.40
C VAL A 88 -11.12 -1.41 2.26
N ASN A 89 -11.45 -1.37 3.54
CA ASN A 89 -10.78 -0.50 4.52
C ASN A 89 -9.80 -1.36 5.32
N ILE A 90 -8.51 -1.09 5.20
CA ILE A 90 -7.46 -1.93 5.78
C ILE A 90 -6.84 -1.17 6.94
N GLU A 91 -6.89 -1.73 8.15
CA GLU A 91 -6.18 -1.17 9.31
C GLU A 91 -4.73 -1.66 9.33
N ASN A 92 -4.52 -2.97 9.17
CA ASN A 92 -3.21 -3.59 9.06
C ASN A 92 -3.19 -4.66 7.95
N ALA A 93 -2.15 -4.65 7.13
CA ALA A 93 -1.88 -5.67 6.12
C ALA A 93 -0.37 -5.85 6.02
N THR A 94 0.16 -6.82 6.75
CA THR A 94 1.58 -7.15 6.82
C THR A 94 1.80 -8.65 6.83
N ASP A 95 3.05 -9.12 6.70
CA ASP A 95 3.39 -10.55 6.73
C ASP A 95 2.95 -11.24 8.05
N GLU A 96 2.68 -10.47 9.10
CA GLU A 96 2.34 -10.98 10.44
C GLU A 96 0.84 -10.87 10.76
N LYS A 97 0.13 -9.94 10.12
CA LYS A 97 -1.23 -9.55 10.54
C LYS A 97 -2.04 -8.94 9.41
N ILE A 98 -3.29 -9.38 9.29
CA ILE A 98 -4.32 -8.78 8.44
C ILE A 98 -5.51 -8.38 9.31
N GLU A 99 -5.84 -7.09 9.27
CA GLU A 99 -7.05 -6.48 9.83
C GLU A 99 -7.68 -5.60 8.77
N ALA A 100 -8.84 -6.01 8.26
CA ALA A 100 -9.56 -5.30 7.21
C ALA A 100 -11.07 -5.42 7.37
N THR A 101 -11.79 -4.40 6.91
CA THR A 101 -13.23 -4.39 6.78
C THR A 101 -13.61 -4.28 5.31
N PHE A 102 -14.31 -5.28 4.80
CA PHE A 102 -14.93 -5.26 3.48
C PHE A 102 -16.36 -4.75 3.63
N THR A 103 -16.72 -3.71 2.91
CA THR A 103 -18.09 -3.19 2.86
C THR A 103 -18.68 -3.46 1.49
N ASP A 104 -19.75 -4.25 1.44
CA ASP A 104 -20.55 -4.45 0.23
C ASP A 104 -21.13 -3.09 -0.19
N THR A 105 -20.86 -2.64 -1.41
CA THR A 105 -21.26 -1.30 -1.84
C THR A 105 -22.75 -1.18 -2.16
N GLU A 106 -23.43 -2.31 -2.40
CA GLU A 106 -24.88 -2.35 -2.63
C GLU A 106 -25.62 -2.30 -1.29
N THR A 107 -25.31 -3.25 -0.40
CA THR A 107 -26.07 -3.46 0.84
C THR A 107 -25.55 -2.65 2.03
N ASN A 108 -24.32 -2.13 1.94
CA ASN A 108 -23.55 -1.52 3.06
C ASN A 108 -23.24 -2.49 4.21
N GLU A 109 -23.45 -3.79 4.02
CA GLU A 109 -23.02 -4.81 4.99
C GLU A 109 -21.50 -4.82 5.13
N LYS A 110 -21.03 -5.07 6.36
CA LYS A 110 -19.61 -5.03 6.71
C LYS A 110 -19.14 -6.41 7.16
N TYR A 111 -17.99 -6.81 6.64
CA TYR A 111 -17.33 -8.06 6.94
C TYR A 111 -15.94 -7.76 7.47
N GLU A 112 -15.72 -8.02 8.75
CA GLU A 112 -14.44 -7.79 9.44
C GLU A 112 -13.60 -9.06 9.42
N ILE A 113 -12.34 -8.90 9.02
CA ILE A 113 -11.33 -9.95 8.99
C ILE A 113 -10.21 -9.55 9.94
N ASN A 114 -9.88 -10.44 10.88
CA ASN A 114 -8.74 -10.33 11.77
C ASN A 114 -8.00 -11.67 11.82
N SER A 115 -6.77 -11.70 11.31
CA SER A 115 -5.97 -12.93 11.25
C SER A 115 -5.53 -13.47 12.62
N ASP A 116 -5.55 -12.62 13.66
CA ASP A 116 -5.16 -13.00 15.03
C ASP A 116 -6.31 -13.62 15.82
N GLU A 117 -7.55 -13.33 15.42
CA GLU A 117 -8.74 -13.92 16.03
C GLU A 117 -8.98 -15.30 15.41
N ILE A 118 -8.65 -16.35 16.17
CA ILE A 118 -9.02 -17.72 15.84
C ILE A 118 -10.56 -17.75 15.68
N THR A 119 -11.00 -17.83 14.43
CA THR A 119 -12.34 -18.08 13.89
C THR A 119 -13.37 -18.68 14.85
N ALA A 120 -13.95 -17.88 15.74
CA ALA A 120 -15.07 -18.27 16.58
C ALA A 120 -15.93 -17.05 16.90
N SER A 121 -16.76 -16.57 15.96
CA SER A 121 -18.22 -16.50 16.20
C SER A 121 -19.10 -16.38 14.94
N PHE A 122 -18.56 -16.32 13.71
CA PHE A 122 -19.35 -15.94 12.52
C PHE A 122 -19.04 -16.70 11.21
N VAL A 123 -18.39 -17.87 11.29
CA VAL A 123 -17.81 -18.55 10.11
C VAL A 123 -18.83 -19.05 9.06
N TRP A 124 -20.13 -19.11 9.37
CA TRP A 124 -21.12 -19.68 8.44
C TRP A 124 -21.80 -18.69 7.47
N PHE A 125 -21.53 -17.38 7.56
CA PHE A 125 -22.18 -16.38 6.69
C PHE A 125 -21.19 -15.44 5.97
N ILE A 126 -19.93 -15.85 5.77
CA ILE A 126 -18.96 -15.04 5.01
C ILE A 126 -19.16 -15.31 3.51
N PRO A 127 -19.50 -14.31 2.67
CA PRO A 127 -19.56 -14.47 1.21
C PRO A 127 -18.22 -14.98 0.66
N ILE A 128 -18.25 -15.80 -0.39
CA ILE A 128 -17.02 -16.39 -0.94
C ILE A 128 -16.09 -15.32 -1.50
N GLY A 129 -16.65 -14.18 -1.95
CA GLY A 129 -15.93 -12.99 -2.37
C GLY A 129 -15.07 -12.40 -1.27
N ILE A 130 -15.54 -12.35 -0.02
CA ILE A 130 -14.74 -11.87 1.12
C ILE A 130 -13.55 -12.80 1.38
N ALA A 131 -13.75 -14.12 1.31
CA ALA A 131 -12.67 -15.09 1.47
C ALA A 131 -11.64 -15.00 0.33
N ILE A 132 -12.06 -14.68 -0.90
CA ILE A 132 -11.16 -14.38 -2.01
C ILE A 132 -10.41 -13.06 -1.76
N GLY A 133 -11.10 -12.04 -1.24
CA GLY A 133 -10.53 -10.75 -0.86
C GLY A 133 -9.40 -10.86 0.15
N GLU A 134 -9.61 -11.60 1.24
CA GLU A 134 -8.58 -11.89 2.24
C GLU A 134 -7.36 -12.58 1.61
N ALA A 135 -7.60 -13.60 0.79
CA ALA A 135 -6.55 -14.36 0.12
C ALA A 135 -5.72 -13.49 -0.85
N LEU A 136 -6.38 -12.62 -1.62
CA LEU A 136 -5.72 -11.66 -2.51
C LEU A 136 -4.90 -10.63 -1.72
N LEU A 137 -5.43 -10.11 -0.60
CA LEU A 137 -4.70 -9.18 0.27
C LEU A 137 -3.45 -9.85 0.86
N ALA A 138 -3.59 -11.07 1.38
CA ALA A 138 -2.47 -11.88 1.86
C ALA A 138 -1.42 -12.11 0.76
N HIS A 139 -1.88 -12.41 -0.46
CA HIS A 139 -0.98 -12.60 -1.60
C HIS A 139 -0.20 -11.31 -1.91
N LEU A 140 -0.86 -10.16 -2.01
CA LEU A 140 -0.24 -8.84 -2.27
C LEU A 140 0.88 -8.51 -1.27
N ILE A 141 0.66 -8.81 0.00
CA ILE A 141 1.62 -8.68 1.08
C ILE A 141 2.77 -9.69 0.91
N SER A 142 2.46 -10.96 0.62
CA SER A 142 3.43 -12.06 0.50
C SER A 142 4.45 -11.83 -0.62
N ILE A 143 4.03 -11.28 -1.75
CA ILE A 143 4.93 -10.88 -2.85
C ILE A 143 5.66 -9.55 -2.56
N GLY A 144 5.31 -8.89 -1.46
CA GLY A 144 5.99 -7.71 -0.96
C GLY A 144 5.74 -6.45 -1.77
N LEU A 145 4.61 -6.36 -2.48
CA LEU A 145 4.31 -5.19 -3.32
C LEU A 145 3.65 -4.05 -2.54
N ALA A 146 2.87 -4.35 -1.49
CA ALA A 146 2.27 -3.35 -0.62
C ALA A 146 2.18 -3.83 0.83
N VAL A 147 2.07 -2.88 1.76
CA VAL A 147 1.74 -3.09 3.17
C VAL A 147 0.84 -1.98 3.66
N THR A 148 -0.05 -2.26 4.60
CA THR A 148 -0.86 -1.24 5.29
C THR A 148 -0.56 -1.27 6.77
N ILE A 149 -0.33 -0.09 7.36
CA ILE A 149 -0.03 0.05 8.79
C ILE A 149 -0.83 1.24 9.31
N SER A 150 -1.70 0.98 10.28
CA SER A 150 -2.58 1.98 10.89
C SER A 150 -3.37 2.78 9.84
N GLY A 151 -4.04 2.08 8.93
CA GLY A 151 -4.87 2.70 7.90
C GLY A 151 -4.12 3.34 6.72
N VAL A 152 -2.79 3.30 6.72
CA VAL A 152 -1.97 3.89 5.64
C VAL A 152 -1.33 2.82 4.79
N THR A 153 -1.69 2.78 3.51
CA THR A 153 -1.08 1.90 2.52
C THR A 153 0.25 2.46 2.02
N TYR A 154 1.25 1.59 1.93
CA TYR A 154 2.58 1.87 1.39
C TYR A 154 2.91 0.83 0.32
N ILE A 155 3.52 1.25 -0.77
CA ILE A 155 3.96 0.36 -1.85
C ILE A 155 5.47 0.21 -1.86
N ALA A 156 5.97 -0.94 -2.29
CA ALA A 156 7.41 -1.18 -2.40
C ALA A 156 8.08 -0.13 -3.28
N TYR A 157 9.32 0.26 -2.95
CA TYR A 157 10.06 1.24 -3.75
C TYR A 157 10.20 0.84 -5.23
N SER A 158 10.30 -0.47 -5.51
CA SER A 158 10.33 -1.05 -6.86
C SER A 158 9.09 -0.69 -7.70
N GLU A 159 7.94 -0.54 -7.06
CA GLU A 159 6.69 -0.09 -7.68
C GLU A 159 6.59 1.43 -7.66
N PHE A 160 6.90 2.05 -6.53
CA PHE A 160 6.86 3.50 -6.38
C PHE A 160 7.73 4.23 -7.41
N LYS A 161 8.92 3.69 -7.75
CA LYS A 161 9.85 4.34 -8.69
C LYS A 161 9.29 4.48 -10.11
N LYS A 162 8.30 3.65 -10.48
CA LYS A 162 7.63 3.68 -11.78
C LYS A 162 6.65 4.86 -11.87
N ARG A 163 6.19 5.39 -10.73
CA ARG A 163 5.19 6.46 -10.69
C ARG A 163 5.77 7.83 -10.98
N LYS A 164 4.94 8.69 -11.59
CA LYS A 164 5.17 10.13 -11.62
C LYS A 164 5.17 10.70 -10.19
N ARG A 165 6.23 11.43 -9.85
CA ARG A 165 6.41 12.03 -8.53
C ARG A 165 5.86 13.45 -8.53
N THR A 166 4.84 13.71 -7.72
CA THR A 166 4.20 15.04 -7.57
C THR A 166 4.68 15.80 -6.32
N TYR A 167 5.24 15.08 -5.34
CA TYR A 167 5.81 15.63 -4.12
C TYR A 167 7.33 15.48 -4.05
N SER A 168 7.96 16.32 -3.22
CA SER A 168 9.39 16.22 -2.88
C SER A 168 9.70 15.25 -1.76
N HIS A 169 8.70 14.96 -0.91
CA HIS A 169 8.82 14.12 0.28
C HIS A 169 7.63 13.17 0.34
N TYR A 170 7.86 11.97 0.86
CA TYR A 170 6.86 10.94 1.02
C TYR A 170 7.03 10.25 2.37
N MET A 171 5.94 9.70 2.89
CA MET A 171 6.00 8.77 4.02
C MET A 171 6.83 7.55 3.62
N ALA A 172 7.62 7.01 4.53
CA ALA A 172 8.31 5.76 4.32
C ALA A 172 8.21 4.86 5.55
N VAL A 173 8.30 3.56 5.31
CA VAL A 173 8.45 2.52 6.34
C VAL A 173 9.43 1.47 5.86
N ARG A 174 10.20 0.92 6.80
CA ARG A 174 11.12 -0.20 6.54
C ARG A 174 10.43 -1.51 6.90
N LYS A 175 10.50 -2.48 6.01
CA LYS A 175 10.09 -3.87 6.25
C LYS A 175 11.20 -4.82 5.80
N SER A 176 11.08 -6.11 6.15
CA SER A 176 12.04 -7.16 5.80
C SER A 176 12.39 -7.16 4.30
N LYS A 177 11.37 -6.98 3.44
CA LYS A 177 11.47 -6.98 1.98
C LYS A 177 11.98 -5.67 1.37
N GLY A 178 12.15 -4.60 2.15
CA GLY A 178 12.72 -3.34 1.66
C GLY A 178 12.06 -2.07 2.20
N LEU A 179 12.21 -0.99 1.43
CA LEU A 179 11.60 0.31 1.73
C LEU A 179 10.25 0.42 1.03
N PHE A 180 9.22 0.79 1.78
CA PHE A 180 7.88 1.02 1.28
C PHE A 180 7.53 2.50 1.41
N ILE A 181 6.91 3.05 0.38
CA ILE A 181 6.64 4.48 0.19
C ILE A 181 5.13 4.70 0.20
N GLY A 182 4.69 5.63 1.05
CA GLY A 182 3.29 6.00 1.21
C GLY A 182 3.00 7.37 0.59
N ASN A 183 2.00 8.04 1.14
CA ASN A 183 1.50 9.33 0.65
C ASN A 183 2.56 10.44 0.61
N GLY A 184 2.38 11.36 -0.33
CA GLY A 184 3.18 12.57 -0.47
C GLY A 184 3.01 13.51 0.74
N LEU A 185 4.09 14.18 1.10
CA LEU A 185 4.15 15.06 2.27
C LEU A 185 4.58 16.47 1.88
N LYS A 186 3.90 17.46 2.47
CA LYS A 186 4.45 18.81 2.60
C LYS A 186 5.69 18.78 3.50
N ARG A 187 6.62 19.71 3.29
CA ARG A 187 7.89 19.78 4.03
C ARG A 187 7.69 19.81 5.56
N SER A 188 6.73 20.58 6.07
CA SER A 188 6.44 20.67 7.51
C SER A 188 5.99 19.31 8.08
N ALA A 189 5.12 18.59 7.36
CA ALA A 189 4.67 17.25 7.73
C ALA A 189 5.82 16.22 7.71
N ALA A 190 6.71 16.30 6.72
CA ALA A 190 7.92 15.44 6.67
C ALA A 190 8.84 15.69 7.87
N VAL A 191 9.05 16.95 8.26
CA VAL A 191 9.83 17.30 9.46
C VAL A 191 9.16 16.79 10.73
N ALA A 192 7.84 16.95 10.88
CA ALA A 192 7.10 16.45 12.03
C ALA A 192 7.17 14.92 12.14
N ARG A 193 7.05 14.22 11.02
CA ARG A 193 7.21 12.75 10.94
C ARG A 193 8.58 12.31 11.45
N LEU A 194 9.67 12.91 10.94
CA LEU A 194 11.04 12.61 11.41
C LEU A 194 11.22 12.89 12.92
N LYS A 195 10.60 13.95 13.46
CA LYS A 195 10.66 14.27 14.89
C LYS A 195 10.04 13.19 15.78
N ARG A 196 9.00 12.49 15.29
CA ARG A 196 8.38 11.36 15.99
C ARG A 196 9.18 10.06 15.91
N GLY A 197 10.27 10.03 15.14
CA GLY A 197 11.07 8.82 14.95
C GLY A 197 10.68 8.00 13.72
N ASP A 198 9.72 8.48 12.93
CA ASP A 198 9.23 7.84 11.71
C ASP A 198 10.13 8.17 10.50
N ASP A 199 10.08 7.33 9.47
CA ASP A 199 10.92 7.46 8.29
C ASP A 199 10.25 8.27 7.16
N THR A 200 11.07 8.88 6.30
CA THR A 200 10.63 9.61 5.10
C THR A 200 11.52 9.24 3.91
N TRP A 201 11.00 9.38 2.69
CA TRP A 201 11.79 9.32 1.46
C TRP A 201 11.67 10.64 0.69
N SER A 202 12.78 11.12 0.14
CA SER A 202 12.83 12.35 -0.66
C SER A 202 13.39 12.13 -2.05
N THR A 203 12.93 12.93 -3.00
CA THR A 203 13.38 12.86 -4.40
C THR A 203 14.87 13.17 -4.58
N THR A 204 15.45 14.00 -3.70
CA THR A 204 16.86 14.43 -3.80
C THR A 204 17.58 14.32 -2.46
N LYS A 205 18.91 14.18 -2.54
CA LYS A 205 19.84 14.22 -1.39
C LYS A 205 19.67 15.50 -0.58
N ASN A 206 19.54 16.64 -1.25
CA ASN A 206 19.41 17.94 -0.59
C ASN A 206 18.09 18.06 0.18
N ASN A 207 16.99 17.55 -0.39
CA ASN A 207 15.69 17.52 0.27
C ASN A 207 15.75 16.71 1.56
N ALA A 208 16.28 15.47 1.51
CA ALA A 208 16.45 14.61 2.68
C ALA A 208 17.34 15.25 3.76
N LYS A 209 18.51 15.78 3.36
CA LYS A 209 19.44 16.49 4.26
C LYS A 209 18.74 17.66 4.97
N SER A 210 17.94 18.42 4.23
CA SER A 210 17.28 19.63 4.69
C SER A 210 16.17 19.33 5.71
N ILE A 211 15.35 18.30 5.49
CA ILE A 211 14.32 17.88 6.45
C ILE A 211 14.93 17.21 7.68
N ALA A 212 15.99 16.40 7.53
CA ALA A 212 16.70 15.81 8.65
C ALA A 212 17.31 16.87 9.58
N LYS A 213 17.96 17.89 8.99
CA LYS A 213 18.52 19.01 9.75
C LYS A 213 17.43 19.81 10.47
N SER A 214 16.28 19.98 9.83
CA SER A 214 15.14 20.70 10.40
C SER A 214 14.48 19.94 11.56
N ALA A 215 14.45 18.61 11.47
CA ALA A 215 13.92 17.72 12.49
C ALA A 215 14.82 17.59 13.73
N SER A 216 16.14 17.78 13.57
CA SER A 216 17.09 17.79 14.69
C SER A 216 16.81 18.98 15.64
N PRO A 217 16.66 18.72 16.95
CA PRO A 217 16.60 19.77 17.97
C PRO A 217 17.83 20.70 17.96
N ILE A 218 19.01 20.15 17.66
CA ILE A 218 20.28 20.88 17.63
C ILE A 218 20.76 21.25 16.21
N LYS A 219 19.90 21.07 15.19
CA LYS A 219 20.21 21.35 13.77
C LYS A 219 21.45 20.62 13.23
N LYS A 220 21.75 19.42 13.75
CA LYS A 220 22.85 18.56 13.30
C LYS A 220 22.31 17.21 12.81
N ILE A 221 23.05 16.58 11.90
CA ILE A 221 22.68 15.32 11.26
C ILE A 221 23.90 14.42 11.12
N VAL A 222 23.66 13.13 10.94
CA VAL A 222 24.66 12.15 10.48
C VAL A 222 24.28 11.68 9.07
N GLY A 223 25.28 11.47 8.22
CA GLY A 223 25.14 10.92 6.88
C GLY A 223 25.67 11.80 5.74
N PRO A 224 25.49 11.38 4.48
CA PRO A 224 24.65 10.26 4.08
C PRO A 224 25.27 8.91 4.46
N GLU A 225 24.46 8.01 4.98
CA GLU A 225 24.83 6.62 5.27
C GLU A 225 24.03 5.67 4.38
N ILE A 226 24.54 4.44 4.23
CA ILE A 226 23.82 3.32 3.63
C ILE A 226 24.00 2.12 4.54
N ASP A 227 22.95 1.33 4.74
CA ASP A 227 23.04 0.13 5.56
C ASP A 227 24.12 -0.83 5.02
N LYS A 228 24.83 -1.52 5.93
CA LYS A 228 26.11 -2.25 5.72
C LYS A 228 26.16 -3.29 4.58
N LYS A 229 25.07 -3.56 3.86
CA LYS A 229 24.99 -4.51 2.73
C LYS A 229 24.30 -3.83 1.54
N GLY A 230 24.95 -2.83 0.96
CA GLY A 230 24.38 -1.78 0.10
C GLY A 230 23.61 -2.18 -1.17
N LYS A 231 23.28 -3.46 -1.42
CA LYS A 231 22.38 -3.87 -2.53
C LYS A 231 20.92 -3.82 -2.07
N GLY A 232 20.08 -3.10 -2.81
CA GLY A 232 18.67 -2.87 -2.48
C GLY A 232 18.46 -1.90 -1.31
N LYS A 233 19.49 -1.13 -0.92
CA LYS A 233 19.44 -0.20 0.23
C LYS A 233 19.49 1.25 -0.24
N HIS A 234 18.84 2.12 0.54
CA HIS A 234 18.77 3.54 0.26
C HIS A 234 19.74 4.34 1.12
N TYR A 235 20.34 5.35 0.52
CA TYR A 235 21.06 6.35 1.28
C TYR A 235 20.11 7.15 2.17
N HIS A 236 20.57 7.52 3.36
CA HIS A 236 19.76 8.27 4.30
C HIS A 236 20.58 9.17 5.22
N TYR A 237 19.88 10.09 5.88
CA TYR A 237 20.40 10.91 6.97
C TYR A 237 19.64 10.62 8.27
N HIS A 238 20.34 10.74 9.39
CA HIS A 238 19.77 10.73 10.73
C HIS A 238 19.77 12.13 11.33
N PRO A 239 18.64 12.64 11.86
CA PRO A 239 18.66 13.78 12.78
C PRO A 239 19.43 13.43 14.06
N ILE A 240 20.14 14.39 14.66
CA ILE A 240 20.79 14.23 15.97
C ILE A 240 19.94 14.90 17.05
N SER A 241 19.67 14.21 18.16
CA SER A 241 18.92 14.76 19.29
C SER A 241 19.79 15.60 20.22
N ARG A 242 20.99 15.12 20.55
CA ARG A 242 21.97 15.76 21.45
C ARG A 242 23.36 15.17 21.27
N TYR A 243 24.37 15.73 21.94
CA TYR A 243 25.67 15.09 22.12
C TYR A 243 25.74 14.38 23.47
N LYS A 244 26.35 13.19 23.50
CA LYS A 244 26.69 12.45 24.73
C LYS A 244 28.14 11.97 24.59
N HIS A 245 29.01 12.40 25.51
CA HIS A 245 30.45 12.10 25.48
C HIS A 245 31.10 12.43 24.12
N GLY A 246 30.81 13.62 23.58
CA GLY A 246 31.33 14.07 22.28
C GLY A 246 30.72 13.39 21.05
N LYS A 247 29.84 12.39 21.22
CA LYS A 247 29.18 11.66 20.12
C LYS A 247 27.74 12.10 19.93
N GLY A 248 27.33 12.32 18.68
CA GLY A 248 25.95 12.67 18.34
C GLY A 248 25.01 11.49 18.56
N VAL A 249 23.99 11.67 19.41
CA VAL A 249 22.92 10.69 19.64
C VAL A 249 21.94 10.78 18.48
N ARG A 250 21.91 9.74 17.65
CA ARG A 250 21.04 9.65 16.48
C ARG A 250 19.59 9.45 16.90
N MET A 251 18.68 10.10 16.20
CA MET A 251 17.26 9.76 16.26
C MET A 251 16.99 8.49 15.44
N LYS A 252 15.95 7.74 15.82
CA LYS A 252 15.53 6.49 15.14
C LYS A 252 15.11 6.72 13.67
N ALA A 253 14.67 7.92 13.35
CA ALA A 253 14.17 8.31 12.04
C ALA A 253 15.26 8.35 10.96
N HIS A 254 14.87 7.99 9.73
CA HIS A 254 15.68 8.04 8.53
C HIS A 254 15.04 8.99 7.51
N ALA A 255 15.85 9.91 6.99
CA ALA A 255 15.50 10.68 5.81
C ALA A 255 16.18 10.04 4.58
N PHE A 256 15.50 9.07 3.97
CA PHE A 256 15.96 8.38 2.77
C PHE A 256 15.92 9.29 1.54
N TYR A 257 16.72 8.97 0.53
CA TYR A 257 16.62 9.62 -0.78
C TYR A 257 17.08 8.75 -1.94
N GLY A 258 16.60 9.11 -3.13
CA GLY A 258 17.09 8.57 -4.40
C GLY A 258 16.83 7.07 -4.60
N ALA A 259 17.48 6.51 -5.61
CA ALA A 259 17.41 5.10 -5.94
C ALA A 259 18.10 4.23 -4.88
N ALA A 260 17.64 2.99 -4.78
CA ALA A 260 18.40 1.95 -4.09
C ALA A 260 19.72 1.70 -4.84
N ARG A 261 20.79 1.43 -4.10
CA ARG A 261 22.09 0.99 -4.65
C ARG A 261 22.08 -0.50 -4.97
#